data_AF-A0A7Y1YAA1-F1
#
_entry.id   AF-A0A7Y1YAA1-F1
#
_cell.length_a   1.000
_cell.length_b   1.000
_cell.length_c   1.000
_cell.angle_alpha   90.00
_cell.angle_beta   90.00
_cell.angle_gamma   90.00
#
_symmetry.space_group_name_H-M   'P 1'
#
loop_
_entity.id
_entity.type
_entity.pdbx_description
1 polymer ?
#
loop_
_entity_poly.entity_id
_entity_poly.type
_entity_poly.pdbx_seq_one_letter_code
_entity_poly.pdbx_strand_id
1 'polypeptide(L)' 'SGIARLSLSVNKPNPARRLYERLGYEIVEDRGSSVLMVLDLAAD' A
#
# COMPACT_ATOMS: atom_id res chain seq x y z
N SER A 1 -20.35 6.88 7.65
CA SER A 1 -19.62 5.93 6.80
C SER A 1 -18.16 5.93 7.24
N GLY A 2 -17.50 4.78 7.20
CA GLY A 2 -16.08 4.65 7.57
C GLY A 2 -15.14 4.84 6.37
N ILE A 3 -13.84 4.87 6.65
CA ILE A 3 -12.81 4.77 5.60
C ILE A 3 -12.69 3.30 5.22
N ALA A 4 -12.98 2.97 3.96
CA ALA A 4 -12.92 1.59 3.46
C ALA A 4 -11.54 1.20 2.90
N ARG A 5 -10.70 2.18 2.56
CA ARG A 5 -9.45 1.95 1.85
C ARG A 5 -8.39 2.98 2.20
N LEU A 6 -7.17 2.51 2.40
CA LEU A 6 -5.97 3.33 2.53
C LEU A 6 -5.06 3.09 1.33
N SER A 7 -4.37 4.14 0.86
CA SER A 7 -3.37 4.03 -0.19
C SER A 7 -2.10 4.80 0.14
N LEU A 8 -0.97 4.33 -0.37
CA LEU A 8 0.31 5.01 -0.27
C LEU A 8 1.15 4.77 -1.52
N SER A 9 2.02 5.72 -1.85
CA SER A 9 3.07 5.53 -2.86
C SER A 9 4.41 5.43 -2.17
N VAL A 10 5.20 4.41 -2.52
CA VAL A 10 6.51 4.17 -1.92
C VAL A 10 7.56 3.90 -3.00
N ASN A 11 8.72 4.55 -2.89
CA ASN A 11 9.86 4.27 -3.76
C ASN A 11 10.31 2.82 -3.59
N LYS A 12 10.59 2.11 -4.68
CA LYS A 12 11.02 0.70 -4.67
C LYS A 12 12.21 0.39 -3.74
N PRO A 13 13.28 1.22 -3.66
CA PRO A 13 14.38 0.97 -2.74
C PRO A 13 14.09 1.36 -1.28
N ASN A 14 12.94 1.97 -0.97
CA ASN A 14 12.63 2.38 0.39
C ASN A 14 12.42 1.15 1.29
N PRO A 15 13.18 0.99 2.39
CA PRO A 15 13.08 -0.17 3.27
C PRO A 15 11.70 -0.33 3.95
N ALA A 16 10.94 0.76 4.08
CA ALA A 16 9.58 0.74 4.62
C ALA A 16 8.59 -0.06 3.75
N ARG A 17 8.91 -0.34 2.48
CA ARG A 17 8.06 -1.17 1.61
C ARG A 17 7.73 -2.53 2.24
N ARG A 18 8.74 -3.15 2.88
CA ARG A 18 8.58 -4.43 3.60
C ARG A 18 7.67 -4.32 4.82
N LEU A 19 7.62 -3.15 5.47
CA LEU A 19 6.69 -2.90 6.56
C LEU A 19 5.26 -2.86 6.02
N TYR A 20 5.02 -2.13 4.92
CA TYR A 20 3.69 -2.02 4.33
C TYR A 20 3.16 -3.37 3.82
N GLU A 21 3.99 -4.17 3.18
CA GLU A 21 3.64 -5.55 2.78
C GLU A 21 3.20 -6.40 4.00
N ARG A 22 3.93 -6.32 5.12
CA ARG A 22 3.58 -7.04 6.37
C ARG A 22 2.31 -6.53 7.04
N LEU A 23 1.96 -5.27 6.83
CA LEU A 23 0.71 -4.67 7.30
C LEU A 23 -0.48 -4.99 6.38
N GLY A 24 -0.26 -5.75 5.31
CA GLY A 24 -1.32 -6.18 4.38
C GLY A 24 -1.58 -5.21 3.24
N TYR A 25 -0.72 -4.21 3.01
CA TYR A 25 -0.81 -3.40 1.80
C TYR A 25 -0.34 -4.21 0.59
N GLU A 26 -1.14 -4.20 -0.46
CA GLU A 26 -0.84 -4.86 -1.74
C GLU A 26 -0.43 -3.85 -2.80
N ILE A 27 0.52 -4.21 -3.66
CA ILE A 27 0.90 -3.37 -4.81
C ILE A 27 -0.17 -3.50 -5.89
N VAL A 28 -0.78 -2.38 -6.27
CA VAL A 28 -1.82 -2.33 -7.31
C VAL A 28 -1.36 -1.64 -8.59
N GLU A 29 -0.25 -0.89 -8.53
CA GLU A 29 0.28 -0.17 -9.69
C GLU A 29 1.81 0.01 -9.57
N ASP A 30 2.53 -0.26 -10.65
CA ASP A 30 3.96 0.09 -10.79
C ASP A 30 4.10 1.45 -11.47
N ARG A 31 4.85 2.37 -10.85
CA ARG A 31 5.06 3.75 -11.32
C ARG A 31 6.55 4.06 -11.53
N GLY A 32 7.28 3.11 -12.12
CA GLY A 32 8.69 3.28 -12.45
C GLY A 32 9.59 3.19 -11.21
N SER A 33 9.87 4.32 -10.55
CA SER A 33 10.71 4.36 -9.34
C SER A 33 9.94 4.06 -8.04
N SER A 34 8.61 4.10 -8.12
CA SER A 34 7.70 3.86 -6.99
C SER A 34 6.61 2.85 -7.33
N VAL A 35 5.88 2.41 -6.32
CA VAL A 35 4.68 1.57 -6.45
C VAL A 35 3.53 2.21 -5.67
N LEU A 36 2.32 2.12 -6.20
CA LEU A 36 1.09 2.39 -5.45
C LEU A 36 0.71 1.13 -4.69
N MET A 37 0.52 1.26 -3.38
CA MET A 37 0.05 0.18 -2.52
C MET A 37 -1.28 0.54 -1.88
N VAL A 38 -2.14 -0.46 -1.65
CA VAL A 38 -3.49 -0.31 -1.11
C VAL A 38 -3.72 -1.31 0.01
N LEU A 39 -4.37 -0.87 1.09
CA LEU A 39 -4.92 -1.72 2.14
C LEU A 39 -6.43 -1.52 2.17
N ASP A 40 -7.18 -2.59 1.90
CA ASP A 40 -8.62 -2.61 2.08
C ASP A 40 -8.93 -2.90 3.55
N LEU A 41 -9.66 -1.98 4.19
CA LEU A 41 -10.15 -2.13 5.55
C LEU A 41 -11.48 -2.85 5.45
N ALA A 42 -11.50 -4.15 5.77
CA ALA A 42 -12.74 -4.92 5.79
C ALA A 42 -13.81 -4.16 6.58
N ALA A 43 -14.96 -3.92 5.96
CA ALA A 43 -16.15 -3.55 6.69
C ALA A 43 -16.73 -4.84 7.26
N ASP A 44 -16.68 -4.99 8.58
CA ASP A 44 -17.47 -6.01 9.29
C ASP A 44 -18.97 -5.85 8.96
#